data_AF-A0A371MP53-F1
#
_entry.id   AF-A0A371MP53-F1
#
_cell.length_a   1.000
_cell.length_b   1.000
_cell.length_c   1.000
_cell.angle_alpha   90.00
_cell.angle_beta   90.00
_cell.angle_gamma   90.00
#
_symmetry.space_group_name_H-M   'P 1'
#
loop_
_entity.id
_entity.type
_entity.pdbx_description
1 polymer ?
#
loop_
_entity_poly.entity_id
_entity_poly.type
_entity_poly.pdbx_seq_one_letter_code
_entity_poly.pdbx_strand_id
1 'polypeptide(L)'
;MRLTFEGRPAQVDDGIKQFMVDLCKLESDLIELENRVGNLSIGLTGLEASRTLGGLEATHADFLDEIYTAREAVLTSHLSRFERYEQGDHPRDTQYAVPDYQADFLQMIHHLQDLADRVGGRIDAKRNTANSRIVLTVSATAAVISVFSLLSQLVSLGSQLSL
;
A
#
# COMPACT_ATOMS: atom_id res chain seq x y z
N MET A 1 -11.77 -15.71 3.94
CA MET A 1 -11.37 -16.90 4.71
C MET A 1 -12.35 -17.03 5.88
N ARG A 2 -12.96 -18.21 6.11
CA ARG A 2 -13.91 -18.41 7.23
C ARG A 2 -13.10 -19.02 8.38
N LEU A 3 -12.87 -18.25 9.45
CA LEU A 3 -12.17 -18.72 10.64
C LEU A 3 -13.04 -19.80 11.31
N THR A 4 -12.65 -21.06 11.21
CA THR A 4 -13.27 -22.15 12.00
C THR A 4 -12.36 -22.44 13.18
N PHE A 5 -12.79 -21.97 14.35
CA PHE A 5 -12.19 -22.31 15.63
C PHE A 5 -12.52 -23.78 15.95
N GLU A 6 -11.51 -24.63 16.13
CA GLU A 6 -11.71 -26.01 16.62
C GLU A 6 -11.87 -26.05 18.16
N GLY A 7 -11.70 -24.92 18.85
CA GLY A 7 -11.93 -24.77 20.29
C GLY A 7 -13.36 -24.32 20.63
N ARG A 8 -13.85 -24.67 21.83
CA ARG A 8 -15.18 -24.24 22.30
C ARG A 8 -15.22 -22.70 22.40
N PRO A 9 -16.10 -21.99 21.67
CA PRO A 9 -16.10 -20.52 21.58
C PRO A 9 -16.39 -19.79 22.91
N ALA A 10 -16.82 -20.52 23.95
CA ALA A 10 -17.12 -19.97 25.28
C ALA A 10 -15.89 -19.71 26.17
N GLN A 11 -14.66 -20.03 25.73
CA GLN A 11 -13.43 -19.93 26.55
C GLN A 11 -12.31 -19.08 25.93
N VAL A 12 -12.56 -18.39 24.82
CA VAL A 12 -11.54 -17.52 24.22
C VAL A 12 -11.46 -16.22 25.03
N ASP A 13 -10.24 -15.89 25.45
CA ASP A 13 -9.93 -14.65 26.17
C ASP A 13 -10.35 -13.41 25.35
N ASP A 14 -10.90 -12.40 26.00
CA ASP A 14 -11.43 -11.22 25.30
C ASP A 14 -10.34 -10.39 24.63
N GLY A 15 -9.11 -10.42 25.15
CA GLY A 15 -7.95 -9.79 24.50
C GLY A 15 -7.52 -10.53 23.24
N ILE A 16 -7.59 -11.87 23.24
CA ILE A 16 -7.38 -12.68 22.03
C ILE A 16 -8.42 -12.34 20.95
N LYS A 17 -9.71 -12.26 21.33
CA LYS A 17 -10.78 -11.88 20.39
C LYS A 17 -10.55 -10.48 19.83
N GLN A 18 -10.18 -9.52 20.69
CA GLN A 18 -9.94 -8.16 20.25
C GLN A 18 -8.77 -8.08 19.28
N PHE A 19 -7.66 -8.74 19.58
CA PHE A 19 -6.51 -8.75 18.68
C PHE A 19 -6.86 -9.36 17.32
N MET A 20 -7.67 -10.42 17.28
CA MET A 20 -8.21 -10.96 16.01
C MET A 20 -9.04 -9.92 15.26
N VAL A 21 -9.91 -9.19 15.95
CA VAL A 21 -10.72 -8.12 15.35
C VAL A 21 -9.81 -7.05 14.74
N ASP A 22 -8.74 -6.67 15.42
CA ASP A 22 -7.82 -5.64 14.94
C ASP A 22 -6.98 -6.12 13.74
N LEU A 23 -6.59 -7.40 13.70
CA LEU A 23 -6.00 -8.00 12.49
C LEU A 23 -6.99 -8.03 11.31
N CYS A 24 -8.27 -8.30 11.54
CA CYS A 24 -9.30 -8.25 10.49
C CYS A 24 -9.58 -6.82 9.99
N LYS A 25 -9.48 -5.81 10.87
CA LYS A 25 -9.54 -4.39 10.45
C LYS A 25 -8.35 -4.06 9.56
N LEU A 26 -7.13 -4.46 9.95
CA LEU A 26 -5.93 -4.26 9.15
C LEU A 26 -6.05 -4.95 7.77
N GLU A 27 -6.63 -6.15 7.71
CA GLU A 27 -6.95 -6.81 6.42
C GLU A 27 -7.90 -5.95 5.57
N SER A 28 -8.96 -5.43 6.17
CA SER A 28 -9.96 -4.62 5.48
C SER A 28 -9.36 -3.33 4.92
N ASP A 29 -8.50 -2.66 5.69
CA ASP A 29 -7.81 -1.44 5.29
C ASP A 29 -6.82 -1.70 4.13
N LEU A 30 -6.11 -2.84 4.16
CA LEU A 30 -5.25 -3.26 3.06
C LEU A 30 -6.03 -3.59 1.79
N ILE A 31 -7.21 -4.21 1.90
CA ILE A 31 -8.10 -4.44 0.76
C ILE A 31 -8.59 -3.11 0.19
N GLU A 32 -8.91 -2.13 1.05
CA GLU A 32 -9.27 -0.79 0.60
C GLU A 32 -8.11 -0.13 -0.15
N LEU A 33 -6.89 -0.22 0.36
CA LEU A 33 -5.71 0.27 -0.32
C LEU A 33 -5.50 -0.44 -1.67
N GLU A 34 -5.64 -1.76 -1.73
CA GLU A 34 -5.58 -2.54 -2.97
C GLU A 34 -6.57 -2.02 -4.01
N ASN A 35 -7.80 -1.73 -3.58
CA ASN A 35 -8.85 -1.18 -4.44
C ASN A 35 -8.53 0.26 -4.89
N ARG A 36 -8.01 1.11 -4.00
CA ARG A 36 -7.59 2.48 -4.34
C ARG A 36 -6.47 2.47 -5.38
N VAL A 37 -5.45 1.62 -5.19
CA VAL A 37 -4.39 1.41 -6.18
C VAL A 37 -4.99 0.86 -7.47
N GLY A 38 -5.82 -0.17 -7.41
CA GLY A 38 -6.47 -0.81 -8.56
C GLY A 38 -7.28 0.16 -9.42
N ASN A 39 -8.03 1.05 -8.79
CA ASN A 39 -8.90 2.02 -9.45
C ASN A 39 -8.18 3.30 -9.91
N LEU A 40 -6.91 3.50 -9.52
CA LEU A 40 -6.15 4.68 -9.94
C LEU A 40 -5.95 4.73 -11.45
N SER A 41 -6.54 5.74 -12.10
CA SER A 41 -6.30 6.02 -13.52
C SER A 41 -4.93 6.69 -13.72
N ILE A 42 -4.18 6.25 -14.72
CA ILE A 42 -2.86 6.82 -15.02
C ILE A 42 -2.98 8.20 -15.68
N GLY A 43 -4.10 8.50 -16.34
CA GLY A 43 -4.28 9.76 -17.08
C GLY A 43 -3.35 9.90 -18.30
N LEU A 44 -3.52 10.96 -19.10
CA LEU A 44 -2.81 11.11 -20.37
C LEU A 44 -1.29 11.28 -20.19
N THR A 45 -0.89 12.11 -19.22
CA THR A 45 0.52 12.48 -19.00
C THR A 45 1.21 11.66 -17.91
N GLY A 46 0.47 10.90 -17.09
CA GLY A 46 1.03 10.13 -15.96
C GLY A 46 1.41 10.93 -14.72
N LEU A 47 1.42 12.28 -14.77
CA LEU A 47 1.92 13.12 -13.69
C LEU A 47 1.06 13.07 -12.42
N GLU A 48 -0.26 13.18 -12.56
CA GLU A 48 -1.19 13.16 -11.43
C GLU A 48 -1.24 11.78 -10.76
N ALA A 49 -1.20 10.72 -11.57
CA ALA A 49 -1.09 9.35 -11.08
C ALA A 49 0.22 9.13 -10.32
N SER A 50 1.35 9.64 -10.81
CA SER A 50 2.66 9.53 -10.13
C SER A 50 2.64 10.18 -8.74
N ARG A 51 2.02 11.37 -8.60
CA ARG A 51 1.84 12.03 -7.31
C ARG A 51 0.94 11.24 -6.37
N THR A 52 -0.18 10.74 -6.88
CA THR A 52 -1.14 9.97 -6.08
C THR A 52 -0.53 8.66 -5.60
N LEU A 53 0.23 7.97 -6.46
CA LEU A 53 0.96 6.75 -6.11
C LEU A 53 1.94 6.99 -4.97
N GLY A 54 2.63 8.14 -4.93
CA GLY A 54 3.52 8.48 -3.82
C GLY A 54 2.80 8.53 -2.46
N GLY A 55 1.55 9.01 -2.42
CA GLY A 55 0.74 8.97 -1.20
C GLY A 55 0.28 7.56 -0.84
N LEU A 56 -0.10 6.76 -1.83
CA LEU A 56 -0.52 5.36 -1.61
C LEU A 56 0.65 4.47 -1.15
N GLU A 57 1.87 4.78 -1.59
CA GLU A 57 3.11 4.12 -1.15
C GLU A 57 3.45 4.40 0.30
N ALA A 58 3.30 5.65 0.74
CA ALA A 58 3.48 5.98 2.15
C ALA A 58 2.50 5.18 3.01
N THR A 59 1.22 5.15 2.63
CA THR A 59 0.20 4.33 3.32
C THR A 59 0.53 2.83 3.27
N HIS A 60 1.05 2.32 2.15
CA HIS A 60 1.49 0.93 2.04
C HIS A 60 2.64 0.62 2.99
N ALA A 61 3.62 1.52 3.11
CA ALA A 61 4.75 1.38 4.02
C ALA A 61 4.29 1.38 5.49
N ASP A 62 3.34 2.25 5.84
CA ASP A 62 2.74 2.28 7.18
C ASP A 62 2.09 0.92 7.51
N PHE A 63 1.33 0.32 6.59
CA PHE A 63 0.75 -1.01 6.81
C PHE A 63 1.80 -2.13 6.94
N LEU A 64 2.92 -2.06 6.22
CA LEU A 64 4.01 -3.04 6.39
C LEU A 64 4.61 -2.97 7.80
N ASP A 65 4.79 -1.77 8.33
CA ASP A 65 5.28 -1.55 9.70
C ASP A 65 4.28 -2.06 10.75
N GLU A 66 2.98 -1.81 10.52
CA GLU A 66 1.93 -2.35 11.38
C GLU A 66 1.90 -3.89 11.39
N ILE A 67 2.03 -4.54 10.22
CA ILE A 67 2.10 -6.00 10.11
C ILE A 67 3.33 -6.53 10.85
N TYR A 68 4.48 -5.86 10.71
CA TYR A 68 5.71 -6.22 11.42
C TYR A 68 5.50 -6.13 12.94
N THR A 69 4.89 -5.05 13.40
CA THR A 69 4.59 -4.81 14.82
C THR A 69 3.61 -5.86 15.37
N ALA A 70 2.56 -6.20 14.63
CA ALA A 70 1.64 -7.27 14.98
C ALA A 70 2.36 -8.63 15.12
N ARG A 71 3.30 -8.92 14.21
CA ARG A 71 4.14 -10.12 14.27
C ARG A 71 5.02 -10.15 15.50
N GLU A 72 5.69 -9.05 15.82
CA GLU A 72 6.52 -8.95 17.02
C GLU A 72 5.67 -9.09 18.30
N ALA A 73 4.49 -8.48 18.33
CA ALA A 73 3.55 -8.57 19.44
C ALA A 73 3.14 -10.03 19.72
N VAL A 74 2.86 -10.80 18.68
CA VAL A 74 2.56 -12.24 18.78
C VAL A 74 3.77 -13.05 19.23
N LEU A 75 4.94 -12.83 18.61
CA LEU A 75 6.17 -13.58 18.93
C LEU A 75 6.65 -13.34 20.37
N THR A 76 6.42 -12.14 20.89
CA THR A 76 6.78 -11.78 22.27
C THR A 76 5.66 -12.08 23.26
N SER A 77 4.46 -12.50 22.82
CA SER A 77 3.26 -12.61 23.65
C SER A 77 2.83 -11.30 24.32
N HIS A 78 3.22 -10.16 23.75
CA HIS A 78 2.87 -8.81 24.21
C HIS A 78 1.99 -8.10 23.17
N LEU A 79 0.71 -8.47 23.11
CA LEU A 79 -0.25 -7.92 22.13
C LEU A 79 -0.37 -6.39 22.18
N SER A 80 -0.15 -5.79 23.35
CA SER A 80 -0.17 -4.34 23.57
C SER A 80 0.91 -3.55 22.82
N ARG A 81 1.89 -4.23 22.20
CA ARG A 81 2.86 -3.56 21.32
C ARG A 81 2.25 -3.20 19.97
N PHE A 82 1.19 -3.88 19.56
CA PHE A 82 0.47 -3.55 18.35
C PHE A 82 -0.39 -2.32 18.60
N GLU A 83 -0.06 -1.19 17.96
CA GLU A 83 -0.67 0.11 18.27
C GLU A 83 -2.20 0.13 18.10
N ARG A 84 -2.74 -0.67 17.16
CA ARG A 84 -4.19 -0.82 16.96
C ARG A 84 -4.92 -1.57 18.05
N TYR A 85 -4.19 -2.31 18.88
CA TYR A 85 -4.73 -3.03 20.02
C TYR A 85 -5.07 -2.01 21.12
N GLU A 86 -6.16 -1.27 20.92
CA GLU A 86 -6.69 -0.33 21.89
C GLU A 86 -7.47 -1.08 22.97
N GLN A 87 -6.76 -1.62 23.95
CA GLN A 87 -7.41 -1.95 25.21
C GLN A 87 -6.53 -1.67 26.42
N GLY A 88 -7.08 -0.86 27.34
CA GLY A 88 -6.54 -0.63 28.67
C GLY A 88 -6.45 -1.93 29.47
N ASP A 89 -5.38 -2.07 30.26
CA ASP A 89 -5.08 -3.15 31.21
C ASP A 89 -5.88 -4.45 31.00
N HIS A 90 -5.61 -5.16 29.89
CA HIS A 90 -6.05 -6.55 29.81
C HIS A 90 -5.26 -7.38 30.82
N PRO A 91 -5.93 -8.28 31.55
CA PRO A 91 -5.30 -9.06 32.60
C PRO A 91 -4.12 -9.88 32.07
N ARG A 92 -3.13 -10.16 32.93
CA ARG A 92 -1.98 -11.03 32.62
C ARG A 92 -2.39 -12.35 31.95
N ASP A 93 -3.61 -12.81 32.22
CA ASP A 93 -4.21 -14.02 31.65
C ASP A 93 -4.23 -14.03 30.12
N THR A 94 -4.42 -12.89 29.45
CA THR A 94 -4.32 -12.79 27.98
C THR A 94 -2.91 -13.15 27.49
N GLN A 95 -1.86 -12.70 28.18
CA GLN A 95 -0.47 -12.99 27.79
C GLN A 95 -0.16 -14.49 27.90
N TYR A 96 -0.74 -15.17 28.88
CA TYR A 96 -0.60 -16.62 29.03
C TYR A 96 -1.37 -17.41 27.97
N ALA A 97 -2.41 -16.83 27.37
CA ALA A 97 -3.20 -17.44 26.30
C ALA A 97 -2.61 -17.26 24.90
N VAL A 98 -1.76 -16.25 24.65
CA VAL A 98 -1.17 -15.99 23.31
C VAL A 98 -0.45 -17.21 22.70
N PRO A 99 0.37 -17.98 23.45
CA PRO A 99 1.06 -19.14 22.89
C PRO A 99 0.12 -20.19 22.29
N ASP A 100 -1.08 -20.36 22.86
CA ASP A 100 -2.09 -21.31 22.37
C ASP A 100 -2.67 -20.90 21.01
N TYR A 101 -2.65 -19.60 20.70
CA TYR A 101 -3.18 -19.02 19.45
C TYR A 101 -2.09 -18.53 18.50
N GLN A 102 -0.82 -18.71 18.85
CA GLN A 102 0.31 -18.16 18.10
C GLN A 102 0.32 -18.64 16.64
N ALA A 103 0.03 -19.92 16.39
CA ALA A 103 0.01 -20.47 15.04
C ALA A 103 -1.08 -19.81 14.16
N ASP A 104 -2.28 -19.62 14.70
CA ASP A 104 -3.40 -18.98 14.01
C ASP A 104 -3.08 -17.51 13.69
N PHE A 105 -2.52 -16.78 14.66
CA PHE A 105 -2.11 -15.40 14.46
C PHE A 105 -1.02 -15.27 13.40
N LEU A 106 0.00 -16.12 13.44
CA LEU A 106 1.06 -16.10 12.44
C LEU A 106 0.52 -16.45 11.04
N GLN A 107 -0.45 -17.34 10.94
CA GLN A 107 -1.12 -17.62 9.66
C GLN A 107 -1.87 -16.39 9.13
N MET A 108 -2.62 -15.69 9.98
CA MET A 108 -3.30 -14.44 9.59
C MET A 108 -2.30 -13.37 9.18
N ILE A 109 -1.20 -13.21 9.93
CA ILE A 109 -0.14 -12.24 9.62
C ILE A 109 0.55 -12.57 8.29
N HIS A 110 0.85 -13.84 8.01
CA HIS A 110 1.41 -14.22 6.70
C HIS A 110 0.44 -13.89 5.56
N HIS A 111 -0.87 -14.10 5.75
CA HIS A 111 -1.87 -13.69 4.76
C HIS A 111 -1.91 -12.17 4.55
N LEU A 112 -1.79 -11.38 5.63
CA LEU A 112 -1.65 -9.91 5.53
C LEU A 112 -0.38 -9.50 4.77
N GLN A 113 0.74 -10.19 5.00
CA GLN A 113 1.99 -9.98 4.25
C GLN A 113 1.80 -10.28 2.76
N ASP A 114 1.20 -11.42 2.42
CA ASP A 114 0.91 -11.77 1.02
C ASP A 114 0.00 -10.73 0.35
N LEU A 115 -0.97 -10.18 1.09
CA LEU A 115 -1.83 -9.10 0.59
C LEU A 115 -1.04 -7.81 0.38
N ALA A 116 -0.22 -7.40 1.35
CA ALA A 116 0.63 -6.22 1.25
C ALA A 116 1.62 -6.34 0.08
N ASP A 117 2.24 -7.50 -0.13
CA ASP A 117 3.16 -7.74 -1.25
C ASP A 117 2.45 -7.60 -2.60
N ARG A 118 1.20 -8.10 -2.72
CA ARG A 118 0.38 -7.90 -3.92
C ARG A 118 0.08 -6.42 -4.17
N VAL A 119 -0.22 -5.66 -3.11
CA VAL A 119 -0.45 -4.21 -3.21
C VAL A 119 0.81 -3.50 -3.69
N GLY A 120 1.96 -3.81 -3.11
CA GLY A 120 3.26 -3.26 -3.52
C GLY A 120 3.56 -3.53 -5.00
N GLY A 121 3.40 -4.78 -5.45
CA GLY A 121 3.58 -5.14 -6.86
C GLY A 121 2.64 -4.37 -7.82
N ARG A 122 1.40 -4.08 -7.41
CA ARG A 122 0.48 -3.25 -8.20
C ARG A 122 0.86 -1.78 -8.24
N ILE A 123 1.32 -1.23 -7.11
CA ILE A 123 1.85 0.13 -7.03
C ILE A 123 3.01 0.28 -8.01
N ASP A 124 3.98 -0.63 -7.97
CA ASP A 124 5.14 -0.62 -8.86
C ASP A 124 4.74 -0.70 -10.33
N ALA A 125 3.82 -1.60 -10.69
CA ALA A 125 3.31 -1.72 -12.04
C ALA A 125 2.66 -0.42 -12.54
N LYS A 126 1.87 0.25 -11.68
CA LYS A 126 1.22 1.52 -12.02
C LYS A 126 2.23 2.66 -12.11
N ARG A 127 3.21 2.70 -11.22
CA ARG A 127 4.32 3.67 -11.26
C ARG A 127 5.10 3.55 -12.55
N ASN A 128 5.47 2.34 -12.96
CA ASN A 128 6.17 2.10 -14.22
C ASN A 128 5.35 2.61 -15.40
N THR A 129 4.05 2.31 -15.42
CA THR A 129 3.13 2.79 -16.46
C THR A 129 3.03 4.33 -16.47
N ALA A 130 2.92 4.96 -15.30
CA ALA A 130 2.87 6.42 -15.17
C ALA A 130 4.16 7.07 -15.67
N ASN A 131 5.31 6.55 -15.27
CA ASN A 131 6.62 7.04 -15.69
C ASN A 131 6.82 6.92 -17.21
N SER A 132 6.40 5.82 -17.83
CA SER A 132 6.43 5.69 -19.29
C SER A 132 5.60 6.77 -19.99
N ARG A 133 4.41 7.12 -19.46
CA ARG A 133 3.58 8.20 -20.05
C ARG A 133 4.21 9.58 -19.87
N ILE A 134 4.85 9.83 -18.73
CA ILE A 134 5.57 11.09 -18.49
C ILE A 134 6.69 11.23 -19.53
N VAL A 135 7.51 10.19 -19.71
CA VAL A 135 8.61 10.19 -20.69
C VAL A 135 8.08 10.46 -22.11
N LEU A 136 7.04 9.75 -22.54
CA LEU A 136 6.42 9.96 -23.86
C LEU A 136 5.91 11.40 -24.04
N THR A 137 5.26 11.95 -23.02
CA THR A 137 4.73 13.32 -23.05
C THR A 137 5.84 14.35 -23.17
N VAL A 138 6.92 14.18 -22.39
CA VAL A 138 8.09 15.06 -22.45
C VAL A 138 8.76 14.98 -23.81
N SER A 139 8.95 13.77 -24.35
CA SER A 139 9.53 13.57 -25.69
C SER A 139 8.67 14.19 -26.79
N ALA A 140 7.35 14.02 -26.75
CA ALA A 140 6.44 14.62 -27.72
C ALA A 140 6.50 16.17 -27.66
N THR A 141 6.54 16.72 -26.45
CA THR A 141 6.66 18.18 -26.25
C THR A 141 7.98 18.71 -26.80
N ALA A 142 9.08 18.01 -26.55
CA ALA A 142 10.40 18.36 -27.08
C ALA A 142 10.43 18.32 -28.62
N ALA A 143 9.79 17.32 -29.23
CA ALA A 143 9.70 17.21 -30.68
C ALA A 143 8.91 18.39 -31.28
N VAL A 144 7.78 18.77 -30.68
CA VAL A 144 6.98 19.92 -31.12
C VAL A 144 7.79 21.22 -31.02
N ILE A 145 8.48 21.46 -29.90
CA ILE A 145 9.34 22.64 -29.72
C ILE A 145 10.45 22.69 -30.77
N SER A 146 11.04 21.53 -31.10
CA SER A 146 12.09 21.42 -32.10
C SER A 146 11.58 21.81 -33.49
N VAL A 147 10.39 21.34 -33.87
CA VAL A 147 9.75 21.70 -35.15
C VAL A 147 9.44 23.20 -35.21
N PHE A 148 8.86 23.78 -34.15
CA PHE A 148 8.60 25.22 -34.09
C PHE A 148 9.88 26.06 -34.18
N SER A 149 10.96 25.61 -33.54
CA SER A 149 12.26 26.28 -33.60
C SER A 149 12.82 26.29 -35.02
N LEU A 150 12.74 25.16 -35.74
CA LEU A 150 13.17 25.06 -37.14
C LEU A 150 12.33 25.97 -38.06
N LEU A 151 11.01 25.97 -37.90
CA LEU A 151 10.13 26.84 -38.68
C LEU A 151 10.42 28.32 -38.44
N SER A 152 10.67 28.71 -37.18
CA SER A 152 11.02 30.09 -36.83
C SER A 152 12.35 30.51 -37.45
N GLN A 153 13.35 29.63 -37.45
CA GLN A 153 14.64 29.87 -38.12
C GLN A 153 14.46 30.03 -39.63
N LEU A 154 13.66 29.18 -40.28
CA LEU A 154 13.39 29.28 -41.72
C LEU A 154 12.70 30.59 -42.11
N VAL A 155 11.73 31.04 -41.33
CA VAL A 155 11.06 32.34 -41.54
C VAL A 155 12.05 33.49 -41.36
N SER A 156 12.88 33.45 -40.32
CA SER A 156 13.91 34.46 -40.08
C SER A 156 14.90 34.56 -41.25
N LEU A 157 15.39 33.43 -41.77
CA LEU A 157 16.29 33.40 -42.92
C LEU A 157 15.62 33.94 -44.20
N GLY A 158 14.36 33.57 -44.46
CA GLY A 158 13.61 34.07 -45.60
C GLY A 158 13.40 35.60 -45.56
N SER A 159 13.20 36.16 -44.37
CA SER A 159 13.06 37.62 -44.19
C SER A 159 14.36 38.39 -44.40
N GLN A 160 15.51 37.77 -44.13
CA GLN A 160 16.83 38.39 -44.36
C GLN A 160 17.27 38.35 -45.83
N LEU A 161 16.79 37.37 -46.61
CA LEU A 161 17.10 37.24 -48.04
C LEU A 161 16.20 38.11 -48.94
N SER A 162 15.18 38.76 -48.39
CA SER A 162 14.21 39.59 -49.12
C SER A 162 14.45 41.11 -48.98
N LEU A 163 15.56 41.51 -48.35
CA LEU A 163 16.11 42.86 -48.27
C LEU A 163 17.39 42.96 -49.10
#